data_AF-A0A2V6HUW6-F1
#
_entry.id   AF-A0A2V6HUW6-F1
#
_cell.length_a   1.000
_cell.length_b   1.000
_cell.length_c   1.000
_cell.angle_alpha   90.00
_cell.angle_beta   90.00
_cell.angle_gamma   90.00
#
_symmetry.space_group_name_H-M   'P 1'
#
loop_
_entity.id
_entity.type
_entity.pdbx_description
1 polymer ?
#
loop_
_entity_poly.entity_id
_entity_poly.type
_entity_poly.pdbx_seq_one_letter_code
_entity_poly.pdbx_strand_id
1 'polypeptide(L)'
;MKIRLCVSILAIVSAVTVTYAVGQSKQPQQGTIVNVQKQDVATPPVRTGADADRTPLQSHYYLYNVSVRLNCNVYVGRYESEVDNLPSELSANNSVPVRLEKHLMYLDFPGNTLKMQIVHHKVSTEGACGQTALAK
;
A
#
# COMPACT_ATOMS: atom_id res chain seq x y z
N MET A 1 -4.04 -60.73 47.77
CA MET A 1 -3.81 -61.51 46.52
C MET A 1 -4.83 -61.10 45.46
N LYS A 2 -4.40 -60.97 44.18
CA LYS A 2 -5.15 -60.67 42.91
C LYS A 2 -5.42 -59.18 42.61
N ILE A 3 -4.59 -58.47 41.81
CA ILE A 3 -4.39 -58.41 40.33
C ILE A 3 -5.57 -57.73 39.60
N ARG A 4 -5.45 -56.41 39.35
CA ARG A 4 -5.28 -55.69 38.04
C ARG A 4 -6.51 -55.60 37.14
N LEU A 5 -6.82 -54.39 36.67
CA LEU A 5 -6.89 -54.09 35.23
C LEU A 5 -6.76 -52.58 34.95
N CYS A 6 -5.75 -52.25 34.14
CA CYS A 6 -5.51 -50.93 33.55
C CYS A 6 -6.31 -50.82 32.24
N VAL A 7 -7.06 -49.75 32.01
CA VAL A 7 -7.25 -49.20 30.65
C VAL A 7 -7.52 -47.69 30.74
N SER A 8 -6.46 -46.88 30.73
CA SER A 8 -6.58 -45.43 30.51
C SER A 8 -6.52 -45.18 29.00
N ILE A 9 -7.67 -45.02 28.36
CA ILE A 9 -7.77 -44.63 26.95
C ILE A 9 -7.51 -43.12 26.88
N LEU A 10 -6.25 -42.73 26.68
CA LEU A 10 -5.90 -41.37 26.31
C LEU A 10 -6.20 -41.17 24.82
N ALA A 11 -7.38 -40.61 24.53
CA ALA A 11 -7.72 -40.11 23.21
C ALA A 11 -6.84 -38.90 22.91
N ILE A 12 -5.78 -39.10 22.13
CA ILE A 12 -4.95 -38.02 21.60
C ILE A 12 -5.76 -37.37 20.46
N VAL A 13 -6.51 -36.32 20.79
CA VAL A 13 -7.11 -35.45 19.77
C VAL A 13 -5.99 -34.62 19.19
N SER A 14 -5.45 -35.07 18.05
CA SER A 14 -4.48 -34.32 17.26
C SER A 14 -5.18 -33.10 16.67
N ALA A 15 -5.11 -31.96 17.35
CA ALA A 15 -5.50 -30.67 16.79
C ALA A 15 -4.51 -30.31 15.67
N VAL A 16 -4.89 -30.59 14.42
CA VAL A 16 -4.17 -30.13 13.23
C VAL A 16 -4.31 -28.61 13.20
N THR A 17 -3.28 -27.91 13.67
CA THR A 17 -3.20 -26.45 13.56
C THR A 17 -2.92 -26.11 12.10
N VAL A 18 -3.97 -25.78 11.36
CA VAL A 18 -3.83 -25.19 10.02
C VAL A 18 -3.16 -23.83 10.21
N THR A 19 -1.86 -23.78 9.91
CA THR A 19 -1.09 -22.53 9.89
C THR A 19 -1.47 -21.78 8.62
N TYR A 20 -2.48 -20.92 8.74
CA TYR A 20 -2.73 -19.92 7.71
C TYR A 20 -1.52 -18.98 7.69
N ALA A 21 -0.77 -18.99 6.59
CA ALA A 21 0.26 -17.99 6.34
C ALA A 21 -0.44 -16.63 6.13
N VAL A 22 -0.72 -15.92 7.22
CA VAL A 22 -1.07 -14.52 7.16
C VAL A 22 0.19 -13.80 6.70
N GLY A 23 0.21 -13.33 5.45
CA GLY A 23 1.30 -12.48 4.97
C GLY A 23 1.53 -11.37 5.97
N GLN A 24 2.77 -11.21 6.44
CA GLN A 24 3.16 -10.18 7.41
C GLN A 24 3.03 -8.80 6.77
N SER A 25 1.80 -8.33 6.66
CA SER A 25 1.49 -6.96 6.31
C SER A 25 2.00 -6.10 7.46
N LYS A 26 2.98 -5.22 7.20
CA LYS A 26 3.52 -4.34 8.24
C LYS A 26 2.37 -3.55 8.87
N GLN A 27 2.37 -3.40 10.19
CA GLN A 27 1.32 -2.60 10.84
C GLN A 27 1.28 -1.18 10.25
N PRO A 28 0.08 -0.61 10.03
CA PRO A 28 -0.04 0.77 9.58
C PRO A 28 0.69 1.73 10.52
N GLN A 29 1.41 2.69 9.93
CA GLN A 29 2.14 3.73 10.65
C GLN A 29 1.60 5.09 10.23
N GLN A 30 1.48 6.03 11.16
CA GLN A 30 0.99 7.36 10.83
C GLN A 30 2.00 8.11 9.95
N GLY A 31 1.57 8.55 8.77
CA GLY A 31 2.35 9.40 7.86
C GLY A 31 1.61 10.68 7.51
N THR A 32 2.30 11.62 6.87
CA THR A 32 1.74 12.90 6.45
C THR A 32 1.86 13.04 4.95
N ILE A 33 0.75 13.34 4.27
CA ILE A 33 0.76 13.69 2.85
C ILE A 33 1.44 15.05 2.72
N VAL A 34 2.52 15.13 1.94
CA VAL A 34 3.27 16.38 1.76
C VAL A 34 2.98 17.04 0.42
N ASN A 35 2.63 16.26 -0.60
CA ASN A 35 2.25 16.79 -1.91
C ASN A 35 1.38 15.79 -2.66
N VAL A 36 0.48 16.30 -3.49
CA VAL A 36 -0.34 15.52 -4.43
C VAL A 36 -0.24 16.22 -5.77
N GLN A 37 0.46 15.60 -6.71
CA GLN A 37 0.63 16.15 -8.04
C GLN A 37 -0.17 15.32 -9.05
N LYS A 38 -1.17 15.96 -9.65
CA LYS A 38 -1.87 15.42 -10.82
C LYS A 38 -1.02 15.62 -12.07
N GLN A 39 -0.95 14.60 -12.90
CA GLN A 39 -0.36 14.61 -14.23
C GLN A 39 -1.42 14.12 -15.21
N ASP A 40 -1.81 15.00 -16.14
CA ASP A 40 -2.69 14.61 -17.24
C ASP A 40 -1.88 13.79 -18.24
N VAL A 41 -2.26 12.53 -18.44
CA VAL A 41 -1.60 11.66 -19.42
C VAL A 41 -2.37 11.76 -20.73
N ALA A 42 -1.80 12.49 -21.69
CA ALA A 42 -2.44 12.81 -22.98
C ALA A 42 -2.59 11.60 -23.92
N THR A 43 -2.07 10.41 -23.57
CA THR A 43 -1.98 9.29 -24.51
C THR A 43 -2.27 7.97 -23.79
N PRO A 44 -3.32 7.22 -24.18
CA PRO A 44 -3.48 5.86 -23.69
C PRO A 44 -2.53 4.90 -24.43
N PRO A 45 -2.03 3.83 -23.77
CA PRO A 45 -1.79 2.59 -24.48
C PRO A 45 -3.14 2.09 -25.00
N VAL A 46 -3.25 1.90 -26.31
CA VAL A 46 -4.45 1.35 -26.95
C VAL A 46 -4.86 0.07 -26.20
N ARG A 47 -6.08 0.02 -25.64
CA ARG A 47 -6.67 -1.26 -25.21
C ARG A 47 -6.98 -2.06 -26.47
N THR A 48 -6.06 -2.93 -26.87
CA THR A 48 -6.23 -3.77 -28.07
C THR A 48 -7.38 -4.75 -27.86
N GLY A 49 -8.36 -4.69 -28.75
CA GLY A 49 -9.56 -5.53 -28.76
C GLY A 49 -10.64 -5.12 -29.75
N ALA A 50 -10.47 -4.02 -30.50
CA ALA A 50 -11.42 -3.57 -31.50
C ALA A 50 -10.84 -3.71 -32.91
N ASP A 51 -11.70 -4.14 -33.84
CA ASP A 51 -11.51 -4.14 -35.29
C ASP A 51 -10.65 -2.98 -35.80
N ALA A 52 -9.79 -3.25 -36.80
CA ALA A 52 -8.94 -2.24 -37.45
C ALA A 52 -9.74 -1.06 -38.05
N ASP A 53 -11.04 -1.23 -38.30
CA ASP A 53 -11.95 -0.20 -38.82
C ASP A 53 -12.63 0.67 -37.74
N ARG A 54 -12.39 0.40 -36.44
CA ARG A 54 -12.91 1.22 -35.35
C ARG A 54 -11.76 1.96 -34.67
N THR A 55 -11.81 3.30 -34.72
CA THR A 55 -10.94 4.16 -33.91
C THR A 55 -10.99 3.65 -32.46
N PRO A 56 -9.84 3.30 -31.86
CA PRO A 56 -9.82 2.81 -30.49
C PRO A 56 -10.47 3.82 -29.55
N LEU A 57 -11.28 3.33 -28.60
CA LEU A 57 -11.74 4.17 -27.49
C LEU A 57 -10.49 4.71 -26.78
N GLN A 58 -10.30 6.03 -26.84
CA GLN A 58 -9.24 6.68 -26.11
C GLN A 58 -9.60 6.66 -24.62
N SER A 59 -8.83 5.95 -23.81
CA SER A 59 -8.93 6.08 -22.36
C SER A 59 -8.12 7.30 -21.91
N HIS A 60 -8.76 8.21 -21.20
CA HIS A 60 -8.03 9.20 -20.42
C HIS A 60 -7.60 8.52 -19.11
N TYR A 61 -6.30 8.55 -18.82
CA TYR A 61 -5.77 8.11 -17.54
C TYR A 61 -5.29 9.33 -16.76
N TYR A 62 -5.73 9.42 -15.51
CA TYR A 62 -5.22 10.36 -14.53
C TYR A 62 -4.11 9.68 -13.75
N LEU A 63 -2.94 10.31 -13.74
CA LEU A 63 -1.78 9.85 -12.99
C LEU A 63 -1.55 10.82 -11.85
N TYR A 64 -1.43 10.30 -10.63
CA TYR A 64 -1.14 11.11 -9.46
C TYR A 64 0.13 10.61 -8.79
N ASN A 65 1.06 11.53 -8.55
CA ASN A 65 2.21 11.27 -7.68
C ASN A 65 1.89 11.84 -6.30
N VAL A 66 1.70 10.95 -5.34
CA VAL A 66 1.37 11.25 -3.94
C VAL A 66 2.63 11.11 -3.10
N SER A 67 3.11 12.22 -2.57
CA SER A 67 4.28 12.25 -1.69
C SER A 67 3.84 12.13 -0.25
N VAL A 68 4.35 11.12 0.45
CA VAL A 68 4.01 10.84 1.84
C VAL A 68 5.28 10.79 2.67
N ARG A 69 5.32 11.63 3.71
CA ARG A 69 6.38 11.63 4.71
C ARG A 69 6.02 10.63 5.80
N LEU A 70 6.90 9.66 6.00
CA LEU A 70 6.81 8.67 7.06
C LEU A 70 8.17 8.62 7.77
N ASN A 71 8.18 9.04 9.04
CA ASN A 71 9.42 9.31 9.78
C ASN A 71 10.32 10.30 8.99
N CYS A 72 11.60 9.99 8.84
CA CYS A 72 12.54 10.79 8.05
C CYS A 72 12.60 10.41 6.57
N ASN A 73 11.62 9.69 6.03
CA ASN A 73 11.59 9.33 4.61
C ASN A 73 10.37 9.96 3.93
N VAL A 74 10.55 10.40 2.69
CA VAL A 74 9.49 10.81 1.78
C VAL A 74 9.38 9.78 0.68
N TYR A 75 8.24 9.10 0.62
CA TYR A 75 7.89 8.13 -0.41
C TYR A 75 6.99 8.79 -1.44
N VAL A 76 7.24 8.52 -2.72
CA VAL A 76 6.37 8.96 -3.82
C VAL A 76 5.63 7.74 -4.35
N GLY A 77 4.34 7.69 -4.09
CA GLY A 77 3.42 6.70 -4.64
C GLY A 77 2.81 7.19 -5.94
N ARG A 78 2.77 6.34 -6.96
CA ARG A 78 2.02 6.57 -8.19
C ARG A 78 0.68 5.86 -8.12
N TYR A 79 -0.38 6.63 -8.35
CA TYR A 79 -1.75 6.16 -8.50
C TYR A 79 -2.23 6.47 -9.91
N GLU A 80 -2.81 5.48 -10.58
CA GLU A 80 -3.38 5.62 -11.93
C GLU A 80 -4.86 5.27 -11.88
N SER A 81 -5.69 6.12 -12.48
CA SER A 81 -7.15 5.98 -12.47
C SER A 81 -7.75 6.43 -13.79
N GLU A 82 -8.84 5.77 -14.21
CA GLU A 82 -9.64 6.19 -15.37
C GLU A 82 -10.61 7.34 -15.02
N VAL A 83 -10.79 7.62 -13.72
CA VAL A 83 -11.66 8.69 -13.19
C VAL A 83 -10.85 9.69 -12.37
N ASP A 84 -11.11 10.99 -12.58
CA ASP A 84 -10.48 12.10 -11.84
C ASP A 84 -11.15 12.32 -10.48
N ASN A 85 -11.27 11.26 -9.69
CA ASN A 85 -11.98 11.28 -8.42
C ASN A 85 -11.08 10.76 -7.30
N LEU A 86 -10.04 11.53 -6.98
CA LEU A 86 -9.27 11.28 -5.77
C LEU A 86 -10.10 11.64 -4.53
N PRO A 87 -10.01 10.86 -3.43
CA PRO A 87 -10.60 11.25 -2.16
C PRO A 87 -10.06 12.61 -1.72
N SER A 88 -10.92 13.48 -1.18
CA SER A 88 -10.53 14.82 -0.73
C SER A 88 -9.55 14.76 0.46
N GLU A 89 -9.58 13.65 1.20
CA GLU A 89 -8.65 13.30 2.26
C GLU A 89 -7.22 13.13 1.73
N LEU A 90 -7.06 12.87 0.43
CA LEU A 90 -5.78 12.84 -0.25
C LEU A 90 -5.35 14.27 -0.63
N SER A 91 -5.08 15.08 0.39
CA SER A 91 -4.60 16.46 0.27
C SER A 91 -3.38 16.71 1.17
N ALA A 92 -2.57 17.71 0.81
CA ALA A 92 -1.36 18.03 1.56
C ALA A 92 -1.68 18.40 3.01
N ASN A 93 -0.75 18.06 3.91
CA ASN A 93 -0.80 18.20 5.37
C ASN A 93 -1.78 17.25 6.10
N ASN A 94 -2.53 16.40 5.40
CA ASN A 94 -3.33 15.39 6.06
C ASN A 94 -2.48 14.24 6.60
N SER A 95 -2.86 13.79 7.79
CA SER A 95 -2.27 12.65 8.46
C SER A 95 -3.05 11.39 8.11
N VAL A 96 -2.38 10.36 7.62
CA VAL A 96 -3.01 9.13 7.14
C VAL A 96 -2.24 7.91 7.64
N PRO A 97 -2.91 6.80 8.00
CA PRO A 97 -2.24 5.53 8.21
C PRO A 97 -1.63 5.02 6.90
N VAL A 98 -0.35 4.69 6.95
CA VAL A 98 0.46 4.24 5.83
C VAL A 98 0.97 2.84 6.10
N ARG A 99 0.80 1.95 5.12
CA ARG A 99 1.44 0.64 5.13
C ARG A 99 2.36 0.49 3.94
N LEU A 100 3.61 0.14 4.20
CA LEU A 100 4.63 -0.06 3.17
C LEU A 100 4.92 -1.55 2.99
N GLU A 101 4.77 -2.03 1.75
CA GLU A 101 5.10 -3.40 1.35
C GLU A 101 5.99 -3.36 0.10
N LYS A 102 7.31 -3.51 0.29
CA LYS A 102 8.31 -3.50 -0.79
C LYS A 102 8.13 -2.30 -1.76
N HIS A 103 7.50 -2.52 -2.92
CA HIS A 103 7.27 -1.52 -3.96
C HIS A 103 5.85 -0.91 -3.94
N LEU A 104 5.09 -1.18 -2.87
CA LEU A 104 3.72 -0.74 -2.72
C LEU A 104 3.56 0.09 -1.46
N MET A 105 2.76 1.14 -1.58
CA MET A 105 2.30 1.99 -0.49
C MET A 105 0.79 1.94 -0.44
N TYR A 106 0.25 1.64 0.74
CA TYR A 106 -1.18 1.68 1.02
C TYR A 106 -1.46 2.86 1.93
N LEU A 107 -2.46 3.66 1.57
CA LEU A 107 -3.05 4.68 2.43
C LEU A 107 -4.44 4.22 2.82
N ASP A 108 -4.66 4.08 4.12
CA ASP A 108 -5.94 3.62 4.65
C ASP A 108 -6.82 4.83 5.02
N PHE A 109 -8.04 4.85 4.49
CA PHE A 109 -9.08 5.84 4.77
C PHE A 109 -10.32 5.12 5.33
N PRO A 110 -11.27 5.83 5.96
CA PRO A 110 -12.52 5.24 6.39
C PRO A 110 -13.28 4.61 5.20
N GLY A 111 -13.33 3.28 5.14
CA GLY A 111 -14.04 2.54 4.10
C GLY A 111 -13.32 2.40 2.76
N ASN A 112 -12.07 2.87 2.63
CA ASN A 112 -11.30 2.73 1.39
C ASN A 112 -9.79 2.60 1.67
N THR A 113 -9.07 1.88 0.80
CA THR A 113 -7.60 1.80 0.86
C THR A 113 -7.04 2.11 -0.52
N LEU A 114 -6.21 3.14 -0.61
CA LEU A 114 -5.52 3.49 -1.85
C LEU A 114 -4.19 2.76 -1.92
N LYS A 115 -4.07 1.88 -2.91
CA LYS A 115 -2.84 1.16 -3.23
C LYS A 115 -2.08 1.90 -4.33
N MET A 116 -0.80 2.15 -4.10
CA MET A 116 0.07 2.88 -5.02
C MET A 116 1.40 2.18 -5.19
N GLN A 117 2.00 2.32 -6.37
CA GLN A 117 3.37 1.87 -6.61
C GLN A 117 4.36 2.92 -6.10
N ILE A 118 5.33 2.53 -5.29
CA ILE A 118 6.43 3.41 -4.89
C ILE A 118 7.35 3.59 -6.09
N VAL A 119 7.37 4.79 -6.67
CA VAL A 119 8.22 5.13 -7.83
C VAL A 119 9.52 5.81 -7.41
N HIS A 120 9.53 6.44 -6.24
CA HIS A 120 10.71 7.09 -5.69
C HIS A 120 10.64 7.14 -4.17
N HIS A 121 11.79 7.18 -3.50
CA HIS A 121 11.87 7.55 -2.09
C HIS A 121 13.18 8.32 -1.83
N LYS A 122 13.15 9.22 -0.85
CA LYS A 122 14.32 9.96 -0.39
C LYS A 122 14.25 10.22 1.10
N VAL A 123 15.40 10.44 1.71
CA VAL A 123 15.47 10.94 3.09
C VAL A 123 15.02 12.40 3.10
N SER A 124 14.19 12.76 4.07
CA SER A 124 13.74 14.12 4.32
C SER A 124 14.90 14.95 4.87
N THR A 125 15.25 16.02 4.17
CA THR A 125 16.25 17.00 4.62
C THR A 125 15.64 18.10 5.51
N GLU A 126 14.33 18.09 5.73
CA GLU A 126 13.63 19.08 6.55
C GLU A 126 13.70 18.77 8.05
N GLY A 127 13.85 19.82 8.87
CA GLY A 127 13.75 19.77 10.32
C GLY A 127 14.79 18.86 10.99
N ALA A 128 14.36 18.12 12.02
CA ALA A 128 15.22 17.21 12.79
C ALA A 128 15.87 16.10 11.93
N CYS A 129 15.25 15.73 10.81
CA CYS A 129 15.77 14.72 9.89
C CYS A 129 16.96 15.21 9.05
N GLY A 130 17.07 16.52 8.80
CA GLY A 130 18.20 17.12 8.09
C GLY A 130 19.46 17.22 8.94
N GLN A 131 19.31 17.32 10.27
CA GLN A 131 20.43 17.49 11.20
C GLN A 131 21.29 16.22 11.36
N THR A 132 20.71 15.04 11.12
CA THR A 132 21.45 13.77 11.15
C THR A 132 22.26 13.53 9.87
N ALA A 133 21.88 14.14 8.75
CA ALA A 133 22.59 14.00 7.47
C ALA A 133 23.83 14.89 7.37
N LEU A 134 23.92 15.95 8.18
CA LEU A 134 25.03 16.92 8.16
C LEU A 134 26.17 16.58 9.14
N ALA A 135 26.01 15.55 9.97
CA ALA A 135 26.96 15.16 11.01
C ALA A 135 27.96 14.07 10.58
N LYS A 136 28.17 13.87 9.27
CA LYS A 136 29.09 12.87 8.73
C LYS A 136 30.13 13.49 7.80
#